data_AF-A0A0Q0ZQG9-F1
#
_entry.id   AF-A0A0Q0ZQG9-F1
#
_cell.length_a   1.000
_cell.length_b   1.000
_cell.length_c   1.000
_cell.angle_alpha   90.00
_cell.angle_beta   90.00
_cell.angle_gamma   90.00
#
_symmetry.space_group_name_H-M   'P 1'
#
loop_
_entity.id
_entity.type
_entity.pdbx_description
1 polymer ?
#
loop_
_entity_poly.entity_id
_entity_poly.type
_entity_poly.pdbx_seq_one_letter_code
_entity_poly.pdbx_strand_id
1 'polypeptide(L)' 'MKAWLVVGMLIIVGLIWWYEWSRLEREYKKEKAAVAILLCLAMLLGVILMVNPDLPGPTQAVDRLFRPFGKMLEK' A
#
# COMPACT_ATOMS: atom_id res chain seq x y z
N MET A 1 16.61 0.41 14.19
CA MET A 1 16.74 -0.08 12.79
C MET A 1 15.52 0.23 11.91
N LYS A 2 14.28 0.30 12.45
CA LYS A 2 13.07 0.62 11.66
C LYS A 2 13.01 2.06 11.09
N ALA A 3 13.61 3.05 11.77
CA ALA A 3 13.55 4.45 11.34
C ALA A 3 14.23 4.73 9.98
N TRP A 4 15.32 4.01 9.66
CA TRP A 4 16.02 4.19 8.37
C TRP A 4 15.18 3.71 7.18
N LEU A 5 14.37 2.67 7.39
CA LEU A 5 13.43 2.17 6.38
C LEU A 5 12.32 3.19 6.09
N VAL A 6 11.83 3.90 7.12
CA VAL A 6 10.84 4.97 6.95
C VAL A 6 11.41 6.11 6.13
N VAL A 7 12.63 6.54 6.48
CA VAL A 7 13.31 7.64 5.77
C VAL A 7 13.54 7.26 4.31
N GLY A 8 14.01 6.04 4.03
CA GLY A 8 14.18 5.53 2.67
C GLY A 8 12.87 5.49 1.89
N MET A 9 11.79 5.00 2.51
CA MET A 9 10.45 4.99 1.92
C MET A 9 9.96 6.41 1.58
N LEU A 10 10.10 7.36 2.50
CA LEU A 10 9.70 8.76 2.27
C LEU A 10 10.50 9.43 1.15
N ILE A 11 11.80 9.14 1.06
CA ILE A 11 12.66 9.65 -0.03
C ILE A 11 12.20 9.09 -1.38
N ILE A 12 11.93 7.78 -1.47
CA ILE A 12 11.44 7.16 -2.71
C ILE A 12 10.09 7.73 -3.10
N VAL A 13 9.15 7.85 -2.15
CA VAL A 13 7.82 8.44 -2.38
C VAL A 13 7.94 9.89 -2.89
N GLY A 14 8.83 10.69 -2.30
CA GLY A 14 9.10 12.06 -2.74
C GLY A 14 9.72 12.13 -4.15
N LEU A 15 10.63 11.22 -4.48
CA LEU A 15 11.23 11.13 -5.81
C LEU A 15 10.22 10.75 -6.89
N ILE A 16 9.34 9.78 -6.60
CA ILE A 16 8.26 9.38 -7.52
C ILE A 16 7.32 10.56 -7.74
N TRP A 17 6.89 11.22 -6.65
CA TRP A 17 6.04 12.41 -6.75
C TRP A 17 6.68 13.52 -7.59
N TRP A 18 7.96 13.83 -7.36
CA TRP A 18 8.68 14.84 -8.13
C TRP A 18 8.81 14.46 -9.61
N TYR A 19 9.18 13.21 -9.90
CA TYR A 19 9.36 12.72 -11.25
C TYR A 19 8.05 12.73 -12.04
N GLU A 20 6.95 12.22 -11.46
CA GLU A 20 5.64 12.26 -12.10
C GLU A 20 5.10 13.68 -12.23
N TRP A 21 5.35 14.56 -11.26
CA TRP A 21 4.91 15.96 -11.37
C TRP A 21 5.68 16.76 -12.42
N SER A 22 6.97 16.47 -12.59
CA SER A 22 7.82 17.08 -13.61
C SER A 22 7.54 16.52 -15.01
N ARG A 23 7.07 15.27 -15.11
CA ARG A 23 6.85 14.57 -16.38
C ARG A 23 5.42 14.70 -16.89
N LEU A 24 4.41 14.83 -16.01
CA LEU A 24 3.03 15.10 -16.43
C LEU A 24 2.82 16.60 -16.66
N GLU A 25 2.60 16.96 -17.92
CA GLU A 25 2.14 18.30 -18.30
C GLU A 25 0.89 18.69 -17.49
N ARG A 26 0.77 19.99 -17.18
CA ARG A 26 -0.26 20.57 -16.29
C ARG A 26 -1.70 20.22 -16.69
N GLU A 27 -1.93 19.76 -17.92
CA GLU A 27 -3.24 19.52 -18.50
C GLU A 27 -3.84 18.13 -18.15
N TYR A 28 -3.02 17.13 -17.83
CA TYR A 28 -3.47 15.75 -17.55
C TYR A 28 -3.89 15.53 -16.08
N LYS A 29 -4.94 16.23 -15.65
CA LYS A 29 -5.47 16.15 -14.26
C LYS A 29 -5.86 14.73 -13.83
N LYS A 30 -6.35 13.90 -14.76
CA LYS A 30 -6.77 12.51 -14.49
C LYS A 30 -5.59 11.58 -14.20
N GLU A 31 -4.48 11.76 -14.90
CA GLU A 31 -3.28 10.96 -14.68
C GLU A 31 -2.63 11.32 -13.34
N LYS A 32 -2.57 12.61 -12.99
CA LYS A 32 -2.11 13.03 -11.65
C LYS A 32 -2.94 12.43 -10.52
N ALA A 33 -4.26 12.28 -10.72
CA ALA A 33 -5.13 11.63 -9.75
C ALA A 33 -4.83 10.13 -9.64
N ALA A 34 -4.66 9.42 -10.76
CA ALA A 34 -4.30 8.00 -10.75
C ALA A 34 -2.97 7.75 -10.04
N VAL A 35 -1.96 8.56 -10.34
CA VAL A 35 -0.66 8.57 -9.67
C VAL A 35 -0.82 8.78 -8.18
N ALA A 36 -1.54 9.82 -7.75
CA ALA A 36 -1.73 10.10 -6.33
C ALA A 36 -2.43 8.96 -5.59
N ILE A 37 -3.43 8.32 -6.21
CA ILE A 37 -4.13 7.16 -5.64
C ILE A 37 -3.19 5.96 -5.51
N LEU A 38 -2.42 5.66 -6.55
CA LEU A 38 -1.45 4.56 -6.53
C LEU A 38 -0.34 4.80 -5.50
N LEU A 39 0.16 6.02 -5.40
CA LEU A 39 1.17 6.41 -4.41
C LEU A 39 0.62 6.27 -2.99
N CYS A 40 -0.62 6.69 -2.77
CA CYS A 40 -1.30 6.58 -1.49
C CYS A 40 -1.50 5.10 -1.11
N LEU A 41 -1.93 4.26 -2.06
CA LEU A 41 -2.06 2.81 -1.86
C LEU A 41 -0.71 2.16 -1.52
N ALA A 42 0.35 2.49 -2.25
CA ALA A 42 1.70 1.98 -1.99
C ALA A 42 2.22 2.41 -0.61
N MET A 43 1.95 3.67 -0.22
CA MET A 43 2.29 4.17 1.11
C MET A 43 1.54 3.41 2.21
N LEU A 44 0.22 3.25 2.05
CA LEU A 44 -0.63 2.52 2.99
C LEU A 44 -0.15 1.07 3.14
N LEU A 45 0.16 0.41 2.04
CA LEU A 45 0.71 -0.94 2.01
C LEU A 45 2.06 -1.01 2.74
N GLY A 46 2.96 -0.05 2.47
CA GLY A 46 4.25 0.05 3.14
C GLY A 46 4.13 0.22 4.66
N VAL A 47 3.20 1.06 5.12
CA VAL A 47 2.90 1.25 6.55
C VAL A 47 2.36 -0.04 7.16
N ILE A 48 1.43 -0.71 6.49
CA ILE A 48 0.85 -1.99 6.94
C ILE A 48 1.94 -3.06 7.14
N LEU A 49 2.84 -3.20 6.16
CA LEU A 49 4.00 -4.10 6.27
C LEU A 49 4.96 -3.70 7.38
N MET A 50 5.10 -2.42 7.66
CA MET A 50 6.02 -1.96 8.72
C MET A 50 5.48 -2.22 10.13
N VAL A 51 4.16 -2.12 10.30
CA VAL A 51 3.45 -2.41 11.55
C VAL A 51 3.38 -3.93 11.77
N ASN A 52 3.04 -4.70 10.75
CA ASN A 52 3.06 -6.17 10.74
C ASN A 52 3.94 -6.68 9.61
N PRO A 53 5.23 -6.98 9.86
CA PRO A 53 6.11 -7.56 8.84
C PRO A 53 5.68 -8.99 8.43
N ASP A 54 5.07 -9.73 9.36
CA ASP A 54 4.40 -11.01 9.12
C ASP A 54 2.94 -10.79 8.75
N LEU A 55 2.69 -10.11 7.62
CA LEU A 55 1.36 -10.06 7.06
C LEU A 55 0.90 -11.49 6.78
N PRO A 56 -0.28 -11.92 7.27
CA PRO A 56 -0.77 -13.26 6.96
C PRO A 56 -0.83 -13.39 5.45
N GLY A 57 -0.17 -14.42 4.91
CA GLY A 57 -0.14 -14.65 3.47
C GLY A 57 -1.56 -14.68 2.90
N PRO A 58 -1.74 -14.45 1.58
CA PRO A 58 -3.07 -14.38 0.96
C PRO A 58 -3.96 -15.56 1.35
N THR A 59 -3.39 -16.75 1.48
CA THR A 59 -4.06 -17.96 1.96
C THR A 59 -4.52 -17.87 3.42
N GLN A 60 -3.73 -17.29 4.32
CA GLN A 60 -4.06 -17.09 5.73
C GLN A 60 -5.07 -15.95 5.94
N ALA A 61 -5.06 -14.94 5.07
CA ALA A 61 -6.05 -13.88 5.05
C ALA A 61 -7.44 -14.42 4.64
N VAL A 62 -7.47 -15.26 3.60
CA VAL A 62 -8.68 -15.99 3.20
C VAL A 62 -9.14 -16.92 4.32
N ASP A 63 -8.24 -17.68 4.93
CA ASP A 63 -8.58 -18.57 6.06
C ASP A 63 -9.21 -17.80 7.24
N ARG A 64 -8.65 -16.64 7.63
CA ARG A 64 -9.24 -15.77 8.67
C ARG A 64 -10.62 -15.23 8.30
N LEU A 65 -10.81 -14.85 7.04
CA LEU A 65 -12.07 -14.28 6.56
C LEU A 65 -13.18 -15.34 6.52
N PHE A 66 -12.85 -16.57 6.11
CA PHE A 66 -13.82 -17.66 5.91
C PHE A 66 -13.98 -18.60 7.11
N ARG A 67 -13.03 -18.63 8.06
CA ARG A 67 -13.17 -19.37 9.34
C ARG A 67 -14.47 -19.15 10.10
N PRO A 68 -14.96 -17.91 10.29
CA PRO A 68 -16.23 -17.68 10.98
C PRO A 68 -17.43 -18.24 10.20
N PHE A 69 -17.38 -18.22 8.86
CA PHE A 69 -18.43 -18.81 8.02
C PHE A 69 -18.43 -20.33 8.07
N GLY A 70 -17.26 -20.98 8.12
CA GLY A 70 -17.15 -22.43 8.31
C GLY A 70 -17.83 -22.90 9.61
N LYS A 71 -17.54 -22.22 10.73
CA LYS A 71 -18.18 -22.52 12.02
C LYS A 71 -19.69 -22.29 12.06
N MET A 72 -20.21 -21.44 11.17
CA MET A 72 -21.63 -21.12 11.08
C MET A 72 -22.39 -22.14 10.20
N LEU A 73 -21.68 -22.84 9.31
CA LEU A 73 -22.16 -23.89 8.43
C LEU A 73 -22.00 -25.31 9.02
N GLU A 74 -21.10 -25.49 9.97
CA GLU A 74 -20.91 -26.74 10.73
C GLU A 74 -21.95 -26.97 11.85
N LYS A 75 -23.04 -26.19 11.86
CA LYS A 75 -24.17 -26.31 12.78
C LYS A 75 -25.48 -26.40 12.02
#